data_AF-A0AB73BNQ9-F1
#
_entry.id   AF-A0AB73BNQ9-F1
#
_cell.length_a   1.000
_cell.length_b   1.000
_cell.length_c   1.000
_cell.angle_alpha   90.00
_cell.angle_beta   90.00
_cell.angle_gamma   90.00
#
_symmetry.space_group_name_H-M   'P 1'
#
loop_
_entity.id
_entity.type
_entity.pdbx_description
1 polymer ?
#
loop_
_entity_poly.entity_id
_entity_poly.type
_entity_poly.pdbx_seq_one_letter_code
_entity_poly.pdbx_strand_id
1 'polypeptide(L)'
;MKKKMTLSVIVVVTVLVAVIGGMFFYNNQTTVPKNWVNRILTVDNTENRLSNWFDLYFTKNHAILVAKNSNNSEQKKTKLNKEILQAYSTKKNNPPQTGVKADLGRVDTTESNNGYTIRTKKVVFIFIKMSDGSYRSQDGTVWQFSPKE
;
A
#
# COMPACT_ATOMS: atom_id res chain seq x y z
N MET A 1 -40.30 19.90 29.83
CA MET A 1 -39.89 18.87 28.82
C MET A 1 -39.14 19.43 27.61
N LYS A 2 -39.51 20.60 27.04
CA LYS A 2 -38.88 21.16 25.82
C LYS A 2 -37.35 21.30 25.87
N LYS A 3 -36.77 21.93 26.91
CA LYS A 3 -35.30 22.14 27.04
C LYS A 3 -34.45 20.84 26.98
N LYS A 4 -34.91 19.74 27.59
CA LYS A 4 -34.18 18.46 27.57
C LYS A 4 -34.18 17.83 26.17
N MET A 5 -35.33 17.89 25.49
CA MET A 5 -35.47 17.37 24.12
C MET A 5 -34.63 18.18 23.11
N THR A 6 -34.58 19.51 23.25
CA THR A 6 -33.73 20.37 22.41
C THR A 6 -32.24 20.08 22.61
N LEU A 7 -31.80 19.86 23.86
CA LEU A 7 -30.41 19.51 24.16
C LEU A 7 -30.03 18.14 23.57
N SER A 8 -30.90 17.14 23.70
CA SER A 8 -30.70 15.81 23.12
C SER A 8 -30.57 15.87 21.59
N VAL A 9 -31.40 16.66 20.91
CA VAL A 9 -31.34 16.82 19.45
C VAL A 9 -30.02 17.48 19.03
N ILE A 10 -29.58 18.54 19.73
CA ILE A 10 -28.31 19.21 19.43
C ILE A 10 -27.14 18.23 19.56
N VAL A 11 -27.08 17.47 20.66
CA VAL A 11 -26.01 16.48 20.87
C VAL A 11 -25.98 15.43 19.75
N VAL A 12 -27.14 14.90 19.36
CA VAL A 12 -27.22 13.90 18.27
C VAL A 12 -26.73 14.49 16.95
N VAL A 13 -27.15 15.72 16.61
CA VAL A 13 -26.71 16.41 15.40
C VAL A 13 -25.20 16.67 15.43
N THR A 14 -24.65 17.12 16.56
CA THR A 14 -23.20 17.33 16.70
C THR A 14 -22.41 16.04 16.52
N VAL A 15 -22.87 14.93 17.09
CA VAL A 15 -22.23 13.61 16.91
C VAL A 15 -22.28 13.18 15.44
N LEU A 16 -23.43 13.33 14.78
CA LEU A 16 -23.57 13.01 13.34
C LEU A 16 -22.63 13.83 12.46
N VAL A 17 -22.53 15.14 12.69
CA VAL A 17 -21.63 16.02 11.94
C VAL A 17 -20.16 15.64 12.20
N ALA A 18 -19.79 15.31 13.44
CA ALA A 18 -18.44 14.87 13.77
C ALA A 18 -18.09 13.52 13.10
N VAL A 19 -19.02 12.56 13.06
CA VAL A 19 -18.83 11.27 12.40
C VAL A 19 -18.69 11.44 10.89
N ILE A 20 -19.59 12.21 10.26
CA ILE A 20 -19.55 12.47 8.81
C ILE A 20 -18.28 13.24 8.45
N GLY A 21 -17.96 14.29 9.19
CA GLY A 21 -16.74 15.08 8.99
C GLY A 21 -15.47 14.25 9.18
N GLY A 22 -15.42 13.42 10.21
CA GLY A 22 -14.32 12.49 10.48
C GLY A 22 -14.15 11.47 9.35
N MET A 23 -15.25 10.89 8.85
CA MET A 23 -15.22 9.95 7.73
C MET A 23 -14.79 10.63 6.43
N PHE A 24 -15.24 11.86 6.18
CA PHE A 24 -14.82 12.66 5.03
C PHE A 24 -13.32 12.98 5.08
N PHE A 25 -12.82 13.43 6.24
CA PHE A 25 -11.40 13.71 6.43
C PHE A 25 -10.57 12.43 6.25
N TYR A 26 -10.97 11.33 6.90
CA TYR A 26 -10.29 10.05 6.78
C TYR A 26 -10.22 9.59 5.31
N ASN A 27 -11.32 9.67 4.56
CA ASN A 27 -11.35 9.23 3.16
C ASN A 27 -10.54 10.15 2.22
N ASN A 28 -10.34 11.41 2.57
CA ASN A 28 -9.67 12.39 1.72
C ASN A 28 -8.22 12.72 2.07
N GLN A 29 -7.77 12.36 3.27
CA GLN A 29 -6.38 12.51 3.68
C GLN A 29 -5.47 11.74 2.71
N THR A 30 -4.44 12.43 2.21
CA THR A 30 -3.35 11.81 1.46
C THR A 30 -2.35 11.24 2.44
N THR A 31 -2.16 9.92 2.44
CA THR A 31 -1.26 9.20 3.35
C THR A 31 -0.06 8.57 2.65
N VAL A 32 -0.03 8.60 1.31
CA VAL A 32 1.11 8.18 0.48
C VAL A 32 2.02 9.40 0.22
N PRO A 33 3.35 9.22 0.05
CA PRO A 33 4.24 10.31 -0.38
C PRO A 33 3.71 10.99 -1.65
N LYS A 34 3.61 12.32 -1.65
CA LYS A 34 2.94 13.08 -2.73
C LYS A 34 3.52 12.79 -4.12
N ASN A 35 4.83 12.57 -4.20
CA ASN A 35 5.55 12.26 -5.44
C ASN A 35 5.37 10.80 -5.91
N TRP A 36 4.63 9.96 -5.17
CA TRP A 36 4.34 8.56 -5.49
C TRP A 36 2.87 8.36 -5.92
N VAL A 37 1.99 9.29 -5.54
CA VAL A 37 0.55 9.22 -5.87
C VAL A 37 0.36 9.12 -7.39
N ASN A 38 -0.47 8.16 -7.81
CA ASN A 38 -0.77 7.82 -9.19
C ASN A 38 0.45 7.42 -10.02
N ARG A 39 1.49 6.89 -9.37
CA ARG A 39 2.66 6.30 -10.04
C ARG A 39 2.77 4.82 -9.70
N ILE A 40 3.50 4.11 -10.55
CA ILE A 40 3.75 2.68 -10.43
C ILE A 40 5.21 2.48 -10.02
N LEU A 41 5.45 1.71 -8.96
CA LEU A 41 6.76 1.14 -8.66
C LEU A 41 6.78 -0.29 -9.19
N THR A 42 7.67 -0.57 -10.13
CA THR A 42 7.88 -1.89 -10.72
C THR A 42 9.13 -2.52 -10.12
N VAL A 43 9.07 -3.83 -9.87
CA VAL A 43 10.25 -4.60 -9.47
C VAL A 43 11.29 -4.61 -10.61
N ASP A 44 12.55 -4.29 -10.30
CA ASP A 44 13.67 -4.39 -11.24
C ASP A 44 13.96 -5.86 -11.58
N ASN A 45 14.29 -6.11 -12.84
CA ASN A 45 14.59 -7.44 -13.38
C ASN A 45 15.92 -8.03 -12.85
N THR A 46 16.84 -7.20 -12.38
CA THR A 46 18.20 -7.61 -11.98
C THR A 46 18.30 -8.07 -10.53
N GLU A 47 17.62 -7.38 -9.61
CA GLU A 47 17.66 -7.63 -8.16
C GLU A 47 16.26 -7.95 -7.61
N ASN A 48 15.58 -8.98 -8.15
CA ASN A 48 14.28 -9.42 -7.64
C ASN A 48 14.41 -10.55 -6.60
N ARG A 49 13.98 -10.32 -5.35
CA ARG A 49 13.92 -11.36 -4.30
C ARG A 49 12.51 -11.85 -3.96
N LEU A 50 11.53 -11.54 -4.79
CA LEU A 50 10.15 -12.01 -4.74
C LEU A 50 9.93 -13.20 -5.68
N SER A 51 8.84 -13.94 -5.48
CA SER A 51 8.47 -15.08 -6.33
C SER A 51 7.94 -14.68 -7.70
N ASN A 52 7.49 -13.43 -7.88
CA ASN A 52 7.02 -12.87 -9.13
C ASN A 52 7.58 -11.46 -9.32
N TRP A 53 7.44 -10.94 -10.53
CA TRP A 53 7.47 -9.50 -10.73
C TRP A 53 6.13 -8.87 -10.38
N PHE A 54 6.19 -7.70 -9.76
CA PHE A 54 5.02 -6.97 -9.31
C PHE A 54 5.12 -5.49 -9.69
N ASP A 55 3.96 -4.91 -9.97
CA ASP A 55 3.74 -3.48 -10.00
C ASP A 55 3.01 -3.09 -8.72
N LEU A 56 3.55 -2.11 -7.99
CA LEU A 56 2.94 -1.51 -6.83
C LEU A 56 2.44 -0.12 -7.20
N TYR A 57 1.12 0.02 -7.22
CA TYR A 57 0.42 1.25 -7.54
C TYR A 57 -0.12 1.91 -6.27
N PHE A 58 0.02 3.23 -6.18
CA PHE A 58 -0.49 4.01 -5.07
C PHE A 58 -1.53 5.02 -5.52
N THR A 59 -2.69 5.03 -4.87
CA THR A 59 -3.59 6.19 -4.88
C THR A 59 -3.17 7.17 -3.79
N LYS A 60 -3.97 8.21 -3.52
CA LYS A 60 -3.71 9.15 -2.43
C LYS A 60 -3.57 8.49 -1.05
N ASN A 61 -4.23 7.34 -0.83
CA ASN A 61 -4.26 6.68 0.47
C ASN A 61 -4.41 5.15 0.44
N HIS A 62 -4.37 4.51 -0.72
CA HIS A 62 -4.43 3.06 -0.86
C HIS A 62 -3.28 2.55 -1.72
N ALA A 63 -2.93 1.27 -1.54
CA ALA A 63 -1.96 0.57 -2.35
C ALA A 63 -2.57 -0.66 -3.02
N ILE A 64 -2.21 -0.89 -4.28
CA ILE A 64 -2.66 -2.02 -5.08
C ILE A 64 -1.41 -2.70 -5.65
N LEU A 65 -1.33 -4.01 -5.49
CA LEU A 65 -0.27 -4.81 -6.06
C LEU A 65 -0.80 -5.58 -7.28
N VAL A 66 -0.07 -5.56 -8.40
CA VAL A 66 -0.44 -6.26 -9.63
C VAL A 66 0.67 -7.23 -9.99
N ALA A 67 0.33 -8.50 -10.17
CA ALA A 67 1.30 -9.51 -10.61
C ALA A 67 1.59 -9.36 -12.11
N LYS A 68 2.86 -9.38 -12.52
CA LYS A 68 3.25 -9.09 -13.91
C LYS A 68 3.78 -10.30 -14.66
N ASN A 69 4.70 -11.06 -14.10
CA ASN A 69 5.20 -12.27 -14.74
C ASN A 69 5.73 -13.25 -13.66
N SER A 70 5.50 -14.54 -13.91
CA SER A 70 5.68 -15.66 -12.97
C SER A 70 6.96 -16.46 -13.19
N ASN A 71 7.92 -15.93 -13.93
CA ASN A 71 9.12 -16.68 -14.33
C ASN A 71 10.15 -16.91 -13.21
N ASN A 72 9.89 -16.53 -11.95
CA ASN A 72 10.74 -16.95 -10.84
C ASN A 72 10.27 -18.34 -10.36
N SER A 73 10.88 -19.39 -10.92
CA SER A 73 10.59 -20.80 -10.64
C SER A 73 10.81 -21.20 -9.17
N GLU A 74 11.57 -20.42 -8.41
CA GLU A 74 11.84 -20.67 -6.99
C GLU A 74 11.09 -19.69 -6.08
N GLN A 75 10.18 -20.23 -5.26
CA GLN A 75 9.54 -19.48 -4.19
C GLN A 75 10.61 -19.01 -3.19
N LYS A 76 10.85 -17.70 -3.16
CA LYS A 76 11.81 -17.12 -2.21
C LYS A 76 11.20 -17.04 -0.82
N LYS A 77 11.95 -17.47 0.19
CA LYS A 77 11.46 -17.59 1.59
C LYS A 77 11.54 -16.27 2.38
N THR A 78 11.53 -15.10 1.72
CA THR A 78 11.60 -13.81 2.41
C THR A 78 10.28 -13.49 3.12
N LYS A 79 10.33 -12.73 4.21
CA LYS A 79 9.12 -12.30 4.94
C LYS A 79 8.21 -11.47 4.04
N LEU A 80 8.79 -10.53 3.28
CA LEU A 80 8.05 -9.71 2.33
C LEU A 80 7.32 -10.55 1.27
N ASN A 81 8.00 -11.52 0.69
CA ASN A 81 7.39 -12.40 -0.31
C ASN A 81 6.20 -13.18 0.27
N LYS A 82 6.30 -13.68 1.50
CA LYS A 82 5.19 -14.36 2.18
C LYS A 82 3.99 -13.44 2.41
N GLU A 83 4.22 -12.22 2.90
CA GLU A 83 3.16 -11.22 3.10
C GLU A 83 2.47 -10.89 1.77
N ILE A 84 3.24 -10.68 0.70
CA ILE A 84 2.71 -10.43 -0.64
C ILE A 84 1.85 -11.60 -1.12
N LEU A 85 2.34 -12.84 -1.05
CA LEU A 85 1.59 -14.02 -1.50
C LEU A 85 0.29 -14.23 -0.71
N GLN A 86 0.32 -13.94 0.60
CA GLN A 86 -0.87 -13.95 1.46
C GLN A 86 -1.85 -12.84 1.12
N ALA A 87 -1.38 -11.69 0.62
CA ALA A 87 -2.26 -10.59 0.23
C ALA A 87 -3.19 -10.93 -0.94
N TYR A 88 -2.79 -11.88 -1.78
CA TYR A 88 -3.58 -12.48 -2.86
C TYR A 88 -4.49 -13.63 -2.40
N SER A 89 -4.57 -13.90 -1.08
CA SER A 89 -5.42 -14.96 -0.50
C SER A 89 -5.14 -16.36 -1.05
N THR A 90 -3.91 -16.62 -1.53
CA THR A 90 -3.57 -17.94 -2.04
C THR A 90 -3.30 -18.88 -0.85
N LYS A 91 -4.21 -19.84 -0.61
CA LYS A 91 -4.10 -20.83 0.49
C LYS A 91 -2.79 -21.65 0.48
N LYS A 92 -2.03 -21.60 -0.62
CA LYS A 92 -0.81 -22.39 -0.84
C LYS A 92 0.47 -21.56 -1.00
N ASN A 93 0.45 -20.25 -0.73
CA ASN A 93 1.57 -19.34 -1.05
C ASN A 93 2.05 -19.51 -2.51
N ASN A 94 1.13 -19.82 -3.42
CA ASN A 94 1.47 -19.97 -4.82
C ASN A 94 1.60 -18.58 -5.44
N PRO A 95 2.55 -18.38 -6.37
CA PRO A 95 2.65 -17.13 -7.09
C PRO A 95 1.32 -16.80 -7.80
N PRO A 96 0.80 -15.57 -7.68
CA PRO A 96 -0.40 -15.16 -8.39
C PRO A 96 -0.19 -15.15 -9.91
N GLN A 97 -1.26 -15.38 -10.67
CA GLN A 97 -1.22 -15.26 -12.13
C GLN A 97 -1.01 -13.79 -12.55
N THR A 98 -0.37 -13.59 -13.71
CA THR A 98 -0.20 -12.27 -14.32
C THR A 98 -1.54 -11.55 -14.47
N GLY A 99 -1.56 -10.25 -14.19
CA GLY A 99 -2.73 -9.38 -14.25
C GLY A 99 -3.59 -9.40 -12.99
N VAL A 100 -3.43 -10.39 -12.11
CA VAL A 100 -4.18 -10.46 -10.85
C VAL A 100 -3.78 -9.30 -9.93
N LYS A 101 -4.80 -8.64 -9.37
CA LYS A 101 -4.65 -7.50 -8.47
C LYS A 101 -4.94 -7.91 -7.02
N ALA A 102 -4.12 -7.44 -6.10
CA ALA A 102 -4.39 -7.47 -4.67
C ALA A 102 -4.53 -6.03 -4.17
N ASP A 103 -5.72 -5.70 -3.68
CA ASP A 103 -5.91 -4.49 -2.87
C ASP A 103 -5.27 -4.70 -1.51
N LEU A 104 -4.27 -3.89 -1.17
CA LEU A 104 -3.55 -3.95 0.10
C LEU A 104 -4.26 -3.13 1.19
N GLY A 105 -5.23 -2.30 0.79
CA GLY A 105 -5.99 -1.41 1.65
C GLY A 105 -5.30 -0.05 1.85
N ARG A 106 -5.75 0.64 2.89
CA ARG A 106 -5.24 1.96 3.25
C ARG A 106 -3.76 1.90 3.62
N VAL A 107 -3.02 2.91 3.17
CA VAL A 107 -1.61 3.13 3.48
C VAL A 107 -1.47 4.03 4.70
N ASP A 108 -0.56 3.66 5.58
CA ASP A 108 0.06 4.52 6.57
C ASP A 108 1.56 4.63 6.24
N THR A 109 2.07 5.86 6.17
CA THR A 109 3.45 6.13 5.74
C THR A 109 4.23 6.75 6.88
N THR A 110 5.39 6.17 7.16
CA THR A 110 6.41 6.77 8.02
C THR A 110 7.61 7.13 7.16
N GLU A 111 7.97 8.41 7.12
CA GLU A 111 9.19 8.87 6.45
C GLU A 111 10.40 8.67 7.37
N SER A 112 11.54 8.34 6.75
CA SER A 112 12.83 8.19 7.40
C SER A 112 13.90 8.93 6.58
N ASN A 113 15.06 9.20 7.17
CA ASN A 113 16.12 10.01 6.53
C ASN A 113 16.51 9.54 5.13
N ASN A 114 16.36 8.25 4.82
CA ASN A 114 16.69 7.71 3.50
C ASN A 114 15.59 6.83 2.90
N GLY A 115 14.32 7.11 3.16
CA GLY A 115 13.22 6.38 2.52
C GLY A 115 11.92 6.35 3.31
N TYR A 116 11.09 5.34 3.04
CA TYR A 116 9.72 5.27 3.52
C TYR A 116 9.37 3.88 4.06
N THR A 117 8.69 3.83 5.19
CA THR A 117 7.93 2.64 5.60
C THR A 117 6.48 2.82 5.18
N ILE A 118 6.01 1.97 4.28
CA ILE A 118 4.65 1.92 3.77
C ILE A 118 3.95 0.73 4.43
N ARG A 119 3.09 1.01 5.39
CA ARG A 119 2.30 0.01 6.11
C ARG A 119 0.91 -0.05 5.49
N THR A 120 0.46 -1.26 5.16
CA THR A 120 -0.92 -1.53 4.77
C THR A 120 -1.52 -2.57 5.71
N LYS A 121 -2.80 -2.90 5.54
CA LYS A 121 -3.43 -3.98 6.32
C LYS A 121 -2.81 -5.35 6.01
N LYS A 122 -2.28 -5.54 4.80
CA LYS A 122 -1.83 -6.86 4.31
C LYS A 122 -0.31 -7.02 4.25
N VAL A 123 0.42 -5.96 3.92
CA VAL A 123 1.87 -6.00 3.65
C VAL A 123 2.54 -4.76 4.22
N VAL A 124 3.75 -4.92 4.74
CA VAL A 124 4.62 -3.81 5.13
C VAL A 124 5.81 -3.75 4.19
N PHE A 125 5.99 -2.62 3.51
CA PHE A 125 7.17 -2.33 2.71
C PHE A 125 8.05 -1.34 3.45
N ILE A 126 9.35 -1.64 3.57
CA ILE A 126 10.35 -0.70 4.05
C ILE A 126 11.27 -0.41 2.87
N PHE A 127 11.11 0.77 2.30
CA PHE A 127 11.86 1.23 1.13
C PHE A 127 13.00 2.14 1.54
N ILE A 128 14.21 1.77 1.16
CA ILE A 128 15.42 2.60 1.28
C ILE A 128 15.72 3.17 -0.09
N LYS A 129 15.80 4.49 -0.20
CA LYS A 129 16.13 5.19 -1.44
C LYS A 129 17.60 4.94 -1.80
N MET A 130 17.84 4.61 -3.06
CA MET A 130 19.16 4.41 -3.65
C MET A 130 19.64 5.67 -4.38
N SER A 131 20.94 5.73 -4.68
CA SER A 131 21.57 6.89 -5.32
C SER A 131 21.06 7.18 -6.73
N ASP A 132 20.59 6.16 -7.44
CA ASP A 132 19.98 6.23 -8.77
C ASP A 132 18.49 6.64 -8.73
N GLY A 133 17.92 6.86 -7.53
CA GLY A 133 16.51 7.21 -7.34
C GLY A 133 15.56 6.01 -7.28
N SER A 134 16.07 4.78 -7.40
CA SER A 134 15.31 3.55 -7.12
C SER A 134 15.13 3.34 -5.61
N TYR A 135 14.36 2.32 -5.24
CA TYR A 135 14.11 1.95 -3.84
C TYR A 135 14.42 0.48 -3.63
N ARG A 136 15.14 0.16 -2.56
CA ARG A 136 15.38 -1.21 -2.12
C ARG A 136 14.44 -1.56 -0.96
N SER A 137 13.70 -2.65 -1.08
CA SER A 137 12.88 -3.17 0.02
C SER A 137 13.72 -3.93 1.06
N GLN A 138 13.13 -4.20 2.24
CA GLN A 138 13.79 -4.88 3.35
C GLN A 138 14.35 -6.27 3.04
N ASP A 139 13.85 -6.93 1.99
CA ASP A 139 14.35 -8.23 1.56
C ASP A 139 15.50 -8.13 0.54
N GLY A 140 15.79 -6.93 0.06
CA GLY A 140 16.79 -6.61 -0.96
C GLY A 140 16.24 -6.43 -2.36
N THR A 141 14.92 -6.56 -2.58
CA THR A 141 14.32 -6.34 -3.91
C THR A 141 14.42 -4.87 -4.32
N VAL A 142 14.86 -4.60 -5.55
CA VAL A 142 14.90 -3.23 -6.09
C VAL A 142 13.59 -2.91 -6.82
N TRP A 143 13.11 -1.69 -6.60
CA TRP A 143 11.87 -1.14 -7.13
C TRP A 143 12.15 0.20 -7.80
N GLN A 144 11.62 0.38 -9.00
CA GLN A 144 11.81 1.59 -9.79
C GLN A 144 10.48 2.17 -10.21
N PHE A 145 10.39 3.49 -10.24
CA PHE A 145 9.22 4.12 -10.82
C PHE A 145 9.18 3.85 -12.32
N SER A 146 8.04 3.36 -12.81
CA SER A 146 7.80 3.34 -14.25
C SER A 146 7.88 4.78 -14.79
N PRO A 147 8.42 4.98 -16.02
CA PRO A 147 8.37 6.28 -16.69
C PRO A 147 6.93 6.80 -16.70
N LYS A 148 6.76 8.11 -16.53
CA LYS A 148 5.47 8.74 -16.79
C LYS A 148 5.26 8.72 -18.31
N GLU A 149 4.13 8.17 -18.76
CA GLU A 149 3.64 8.40 -20.12
C GLU A 149 3.33 9.89 -20.35
#